data_AF-A0A6I3GQ85-F1
#
_entry.id   AF-A0A6I3GQ85-F1
#
_cell.length_a   1.000
_cell.length_b   1.000
_cell.length_c   1.000
_cell.angle_alpha   90.00
_cell.angle_beta   90.00
_cell.angle_gamma   90.00
#
_symmetry.space_group_name_H-M   'P 1'
#
loop_
_entity.id
_entity.type
_entity.pdbx_description
1 polymer ?
#
loop_
_entity_poly.entity_id
_entity_poly.type
_entity_poly.pdbx_seq_one_letter_code
_entity_poly.pdbx_strand_id
1 'polypeptide(L)' 'MQDRSAVGFIGLGNIGAPMARRLRDWQGGLVVCDARTEATEPFVAKGAVAVANGAAVAERASVICVMVQNAEQV' A
#
# COMPACT_ATOMS: atom_id res chain seq x y z
N MET A 1 4.53 15.67 17.41
CA MET A 1 4.88 14.24 17.44
C MET A 1 4.81 13.75 16.02
N GLN A 2 5.93 13.45 15.37
CA GLN A 2 5.88 12.88 14.02
C GLN A 2 5.40 11.44 14.18
N ASP A 3 4.19 11.15 13.71
CA ASP A 3 3.66 9.81 13.68
C ASP A 3 4.55 8.96 12.76
N ARG A 4 5.25 7.98 13.35
CA ARG A 4 6.09 7.00 12.63
C ARG A 4 5.27 5.80 12.15
N SER A 5 3.95 5.89 12.17
CA SER A 5 3.10 4.83 11.65
C SER A 5 3.27 4.68 10.14
N ALA A 6 3.08 3.45 9.65
CA ALA A 6 3.19 3.16 8.23
C ALA A 6 2.09 3.87 7.44
N VAL A 7 2.34 4.03 6.14
CA VAL A 7 1.30 4.37 5.16
C VAL A 7 0.86 3.12 4.42
N GLY A 8 -0.44 2.99 4.21
CA GLY A 8 -1.07 1.90 3.49
C GLY A 8 -1.40 2.29 2.05
N PHE A 9 -1.20 1.39 1.09
CA PHE A 9 -1.62 1.59 -0.30
C PHE A 9 -2.35 0.36 -0.83
N ILE A 10 -3.62 0.53 -1.21
CA ILE A 10 -4.46 -0.51 -1.80
C ILE A 10 -4.65 -0.22 -3.28
N GLY A 11 -4.26 -1.17 -4.13
CA GLY A 11 -4.33 -1.06 -5.58
C GLY A 11 -3.03 -0.51 -6.20
N LEU A 12 -2.29 -1.39 -6.86
CA LEU A 12 -0.96 -1.17 -7.43
C LEU A 12 -0.97 -1.34 -8.95
N GLY A 13 -2.10 -1.00 -9.59
CA GLY A 13 -2.22 -0.90 -11.03
C GLY A 13 -1.41 0.27 -11.62
N ASN A 14 -1.66 0.58 -12.89
CA ASN A 14 -0.92 1.60 -13.65
C ASN A 14 -0.91 2.98 -12.97
N ILE A 15 -1.99 3.34 -12.26
CA ILE A 15 -2.12 4.61 -11.54
C ILE A 15 -1.54 4.50 -10.11
N GLY A 16 -1.91 3.46 -9.36
CA GLY A 16 -1.50 3.32 -7.97
C GLY A 16 -0.01 3.07 -7.77
N ALA A 17 0.60 2.23 -8.61
CA ALA A 17 2.01 1.86 -8.46
C ALA A 17 3.01 3.04 -8.48
N PRO A 18 2.95 4.00 -9.43
CA PRO A 18 3.84 5.17 -9.39
C PRO A 18 3.60 6.10 -8.19
N MET A 19 2.41 6.08 -7.58
CA MET A 19 2.14 6.84 -6.36
C MET A 19 2.72 6.12 -5.14
N ALA A 20 2.42 4.82 -4.98
CA ALA A 20 2.98 3.99 -3.92
C ALA A 20 4.51 4.01 -3.90
N ARG A 21 5.17 4.03 -5.07
CA ARG A 21 6.63 4.14 -5.17
C ARG A 21 7.21 5.41 -4.55
N ARG A 22 6.48 6.52 -4.56
CA ARG A 22 6.91 7.78 -3.92
C ARG A 22 6.86 7.71 -2.40
N LEU A 23 6.10 6.77 -1.85
CA LEU A 23 5.93 6.57 -0.41
C LEU A 23 6.89 5.52 0.17
N ARG A 24 7.74 4.89 -0.65
CA ARG A 24 8.67 3.83 -0.19
C ARG A 24 9.58 4.31 0.95
N ASP A 25 10.02 5.55 0.88
CA ASP A 25 10.99 6.11 1.83
C ASP A 25 10.28 6.79 3.04
N TRP A 26 8.99 6.50 3.23
CA TRP A 26 8.23 6.94 4.41
C TRP A 26 8.85 6.37 5.68
N GLN A 27 9.04 7.21 6.71
CA GLN A 27 9.77 6.82 7.93
C GLN A 27 9.11 5.65 8.69
N GLY A 28 7.79 5.50 8.58
CA GLY A 28 7.04 4.39 9.17
C GLY A 28 6.95 3.14 8.30
N GLY A 29 7.51 3.18 7.10
CA GLY A 29 7.38 2.13 6.09
C GLY A 29 6.10 2.21 5.26
N LEU A 30 6.02 1.31 4.29
CA LEU A 30 4.93 1.20 3.33
C LEU A 30 4.30 -0.20 3.43
N VAL A 31 3.00 -0.25 3.66
CA VAL A 31 2.18 -1.48 3.62
C VAL A 31 1.37 -1.48 2.33
N VAL A 32 1.42 -2.56 1.55
CA VAL A 32 0.74 -2.63 0.25
C VAL A 32 -0.21 -3.82 0.17
N CYS A 33 -1.29 -3.64 -0.58
CA CYS A 33 -2.26 -4.68 -0.89
C CYS A 33 -2.75 -4.49 -2.33
N ASP A 34 -2.90 -5.57 -3.09
CA ASP A 34 -3.55 -5.58 -4.40
C ASP A 34 -4.31 -6.91 -4.55
N ALA A 35 -5.39 -6.93 -5.32
CA ALA A 35 -6.12 -8.16 -5.63
C ALA A 35 -5.25 -9.16 -6.42
N ARG A 36 -4.22 -8.66 -7.12
CA ARG A 36 -3.20 -9.43 -7.83
C ARG A 36 -1.92 -9.44 -7.01
N THR A 37 -1.60 -10.57 -6.40
CA THR A 37 -0.43 -10.73 -5.52
C THR A 37 0.86 -10.33 -6.22
N GLU A 38 1.01 -10.64 -7.52
CA GLU A 38 2.19 -10.33 -8.32
C GLU A 38 2.46 -8.81 -8.42
N ALA A 39 1.43 -7.97 -8.27
CA ALA A 39 1.59 -6.51 -8.30
C ALA A 39 2.32 -5.97 -7.05
N THR A 40 2.37 -6.76 -5.97
CA THR A 40 3.05 -6.37 -4.71
C THR A 40 4.54 -6.69 -4.72
N GLU A 41 4.98 -7.65 -5.52
CA GLU A 41 6.37 -8.15 -5.54
C GLU A 41 7.42 -7.04 -5.75
N PRO A 42 7.24 -6.07 -6.68
CA PRO A 42 8.21 -4.99 -6.87
C PRO A 42 8.36 -4.06 -5.67
N PHE A 43 7.37 -4.03 -4.77
CA PHE A 43 7.38 -3.23 -3.55
C PHE A 43 8.03 -4.00 -2.40
N VAL A 44 7.71 -5.29 -2.27
CA VAL A 44 8.35 -6.17 -1.28
C VAL A 44 9.86 -6.26 -1.51
N ALA A 45 10.28 -6.40 -2.77
CA ALA A 45 11.70 -6.37 -3.15
C ALA A 45 12.43 -5.07 -2.75
N LYS A 46 11.68 -4.02 -2.40
CA LYS A 46 12.19 -2.71 -1.96
C LYS A 46 11.86 -2.40 -0.49
N GLY A 47 11.47 -3.39 0.29
CA GLY A 47 11.26 -3.28 1.73
C GLY A 47 9.83 -2.92 2.16
N ALA A 48 8.86 -2.87 1.25
CA ALA A 48 7.45 -2.74 1.64
C ALA A 48 6.93 -4.06 2.25
N VAL A 49 5.89 -3.96 3.06
CA VAL A 49 5.17 -5.11 3.63
C VAL A 49 3.93 -5.37 2.79
N ALA A 50 3.85 -6.52 2.13
CA ALA A 50 2.62 -6.95 1.46
C ALA A 50 1.67 -7.65 2.46
N VAL A 51 0.38 -7.33 2.41
CA VAL A 51 -0.67 -7.95 3.21
C VAL A 51 -1.81 -8.44 2.33
N ALA A 52 -2.62 -9.37 2.86
CA ALA A 52 -3.61 -10.10 2.06
C ALA A 52 -4.91 -9.34 1.79
N ASN A 53 -5.25 -8.31 2.58
CA ASN A 53 -6.52 -7.58 2.46
C ASN A 53 -6.46 -6.21 3.14
N GLY A 54 -7.48 -5.38 2.90
CA GLY A 54 -7.59 -4.04 3.47
C GLY A 54 -7.65 -3.99 5.00
N ALA A 55 -8.23 -5.00 5.67
CA ALA A 55 -8.24 -5.06 7.13
C ALA A 55 -6.82 -5.15 7.70
N ALA A 56 -5.98 -6.01 7.11
CA ALA A 56 -4.57 -6.13 7.49
C ALA A 56 -3.74 -4.87 7.16
N VAL A 57 -4.17 -4.04 6.20
CA VAL A 57 -3.57 -2.71 5.97
C VAL A 57 -3.93 -1.77 7.12
N ALA A 58 -5.20 -1.74 7.53
CA ALA A 58 -5.69 -0.87 8.60
C ALA A 58 -5.11 -1.20 9.98
N GLU A 59 -4.75 -2.45 10.24
CA GLU A 59 -4.03 -2.84 11.47
C GLU A 59 -2.62 -2.24 11.58
N ARG A 60 -2.02 -1.81 10.45
CA ARG A 60 -0.60 -1.45 10.37
C ARG A 60 -0.34 -0.01 9.95
N ALA A 61 -1.31 0.65 9.32
CA ALA A 61 -1.15 1.98 8.75
C ALA A 61 -2.18 2.98 9.28
N SER A 62 -1.73 4.18 9.64
CA SER A 62 -2.60 5.27 10.10
C SER A 62 -3.30 6.00 8.96
N VAL A 63 -2.71 5.96 7.76
CA VAL A 63 -3.23 6.62 6.55
C VAL A 63 -3.22 5.60 5.42
N ILE A 64 -4.37 5.43 4.75
CA ILE A 64 -4.55 4.44 3.68
C ILE A 64 -5.00 5.15 2.41
N CYS A 65 -4.22 5.01 1.35
CA CYS A 65 -4.60 5.41 0.00
C CYS A 65 -5.23 4.22 -0.73
N VAL A 66 -6.39 4.44 -1.35
CA VAL A 66 -7.09 3.42 -2.15
C VAL A 66 -7.17 3.89 -3.60
N MET A 67 -6.68 3.08 -4.53
CA MET A 67 -6.66 3.37 -5.96
C MET A 67 -7.11 2.14 -6.75
N VAL A 68 -8.42 2.03 -6.95
CA VAL A 68 -9.09 0.89 -7.60
C VAL A 68 -9.72 1.31 -8.93
N GLN A 69 -10.20 0.35 -9.72
CA GLN A 69 -10.74 0.61 -11.06
C GLN A 69 -12.12 1.27 -11.01
N ASN A 70 -12.94 0.90 -10.04
CA ASN A 70 -14.30 1.40 -9.88
C ASN A 70 -14.77 1.37 -8.41
N ALA A 71 -15.96 1.90 -8.13
CA ALA A 71 -16.53 1.99 -6.79
C ALA A 71 -16.94 0.63 -6.20
N GLU A 72 -17.18 -0.39 -7.01
CA GLU A 72 -17.56 -1.73 -6.53
C GLU A 72 -16.41 -2.45 -5.80
N GLN A 73 -15.18 -1.97 -5.96
CA GLN A 73 -13.97 -2.54 -5.38
C GLN A 73 -13.55 -1.87 -4.06
N VAL A 74 -14.32 -0.89 -3.56
CA VAL A 74 -14.09 -0.20 -2.27
C VAL A 74 -15.00 -0.81 -1.21
#